data_AF-A0A1F6G9H2-F1
#
_entry.id   AF-A0A1F6G9H2-F1
#
_cell.length_a   1.000
_cell.length_b   1.000
_cell.length_c   1.000
_cell.angle_alpha   90.00
_cell.angle_beta   90.00
_cell.angle_gamma   90.00
#
_symmetry.space_group_name_H-M   'P 1'
#
loop_
_entity.id
_entity.type
_entity.pdbx_description
1 polymer ?
#
loop_
_entity_poly.entity_id
_entity_poly.type
_entity_poly.pdbx_seq_one_letter_code
_entity_poly.pdbx_strand_id
1 'polypeptide(L)'
;MEIREKLVAQAWAKVDQVANDPWGRYQLRWEYYQQYGDAILDGFGMGNSELAFLHWELRRGVLNPVPQAPGYSQAGSPWWRGVNEIFDFYSTLGGLAYEALEREGWVAPVQNWINYIKDPSPKSWYKAHNCSIVNGYLHHLPEAKQESADEQYFINVVLFRVLYAQALVMDATIFGELGQFNANPRLNGVGILTTLPAFYPTNYPLTPKDIKNVKGENGRPEGWGVKVMDDLIVLPNIIPLYQSVAEWDQVPQVTRFLDNHKPCYPHIQLSQTLPNPRNWGENL
;
A
#
# COMPACT_ATOMS: atom_id res chain seq x y z
N MET A 1 13.92 -3.63 25.91
CA MET A 1 12.88 -2.60 26.04
C MET A 1 13.42 -1.24 25.64
N GLU A 2 14.42 -0.70 26.36
CA GLU A 2 15.00 0.64 26.07
C GLU A 2 15.50 0.82 24.61
N ILE A 3 16.09 -0.22 24.01
CA ILE A 3 16.52 -0.14 22.60
C ILE A 3 15.34 -0.09 21.61
N ARG A 4 14.25 -0.84 21.86
CA ARG A 4 13.09 -0.85 20.98
C ARG A 4 12.37 0.49 21.00
N GLU A 5 12.20 1.08 22.18
CA GLU A 5 11.66 2.43 22.35
C GLU A 5 12.48 3.47 21.58
N LYS A 6 13.82 3.38 21.66
CA LYS A 6 14.72 4.25 20.89
C LYS A 6 14.54 4.07 19.38
N LEU A 7 14.45 2.84 18.89
CA LEU A 7 14.26 2.56 17.46
C LEU A 7 12.90 3.07 16.96
N VAL A 8 11.83 2.92 17.75
CA VAL A 8 10.50 3.46 17.44
C VAL A 8 10.54 4.99 17.36
N ALA A 9 11.15 5.64 18.36
CA ALA A 9 11.29 7.09 18.36
C ALA A 9 12.12 7.59 17.17
N GLN A 10 13.19 6.87 16.80
CA GLN A 10 14.01 7.19 15.63
C GLN A 10 13.25 7.00 14.32
N ALA A 11 12.46 5.93 14.18
CA ALA A 11 11.62 5.70 13.00
C ALA A 11 10.61 6.84 12.84
N TRP A 12 9.89 7.22 13.90
CA TRP A 12 8.98 8.34 13.86
C TRP A 12 9.67 9.67 13.55
N ALA A 13 10.84 9.93 14.13
CA ALA A 13 11.61 11.13 13.82
C ALA A 13 11.96 11.24 12.33
N LYS A 14 12.32 10.13 11.68
CA LYS A 14 12.58 10.09 10.22
C LYS A 14 11.31 10.34 9.41
N VAL A 15 10.19 9.72 9.77
CA VAL A 15 8.90 9.90 9.07
C VAL A 15 8.37 11.33 9.24
N ASP A 16 8.49 11.89 10.45
CA ASP A 16 8.02 13.25 10.77
C ASP A 16 8.80 14.32 10.01
N GLN A 17 10.09 14.10 9.73
CA GLN A 17 10.91 15.01 8.92
C GLN A 17 10.38 15.19 7.50
N VAL A 18 9.76 14.15 6.92
CA VAL A 18 9.23 14.17 5.56
C VAL A 18 7.71 14.27 5.51
N ALA A 19 7.03 14.34 6.66
CA ALA A 19 5.58 14.23 6.72
C ALA A 19 4.87 15.21 5.78
N ASN A 20 5.31 16.47 5.73
CA ASN A 20 4.78 17.53 4.87
C ASN A 20 5.60 17.79 3.60
N ASP A 21 6.57 16.94 3.27
CA ASP A 21 7.38 17.03 2.06
C ASP A 21 7.09 15.84 1.13
N PRO A 22 6.29 16.02 0.06
CA PRO A 22 5.95 14.92 -0.85
C PRO A 22 7.20 14.29 -1.49
N TRP A 23 8.17 15.11 -1.89
CA TRP A 23 9.41 14.60 -2.49
C TRP A 23 10.34 14.01 -1.43
N GLY A 24 10.33 14.55 -0.22
CA GLY A 24 10.99 13.94 0.94
C GLY A 24 10.49 12.53 1.23
N ARG A 25 9.18 12.27 1.14
CA ARG A 25 8.62 10.92 1.27
C ARG A 25 9.13 9.98 0.17
N TYR A 26 9.13 10.46 -1.07
CA TYR A 26 9.71 9.70 -2.18
C TYR A 26 11.18 9.38 -1.95
N GLN A 27 11.96 10.36 -1.51
CA GLN A 27 13.38 10.18 -1.23
C GLN A 27 13.61 9.19 -0.08
N LEU A 28 12.81 9.23 0.99
CA LEU A 28 12.89 8.26 2.08
C LEU A 28 12.73 6.82 1.57
N ARG A 29 11.75 6.58 0.69
CA ARG A 29 11.53 5.26 0.07
C ARG A 29 12.61 4.88 -0.93
N TRP A 30 13.08 5.86 -1.71
CA TRP A 30 14.18 5.67 -2.65
C TRP A 30 15.45 5.21 -1.92
N GLU A 31 15.84 5.90 -0.84
CA GLU A 31 17.01 5.56 -0.02
C GLU A 31 16.86 4.18 0.62
N TYR A 32 15.66 3.86 1.13
CA TYR A 32 15.36 2.54 1.67
C TYR A 32 15.62 1.42 0.64
N TYR A 33 15.18 1.58 -0.60
CA TYR A 33 15.38 0.57 -1.63
C TYR A 33 16.76 0.58 -2.27
N GLN A 34 17.49 1.69 -2.22
CA GLN A 34 18.93 1.67 -2.53
C GLN A 34 19.69 0.75 -1.59
N GLN A 35 19.26 0.67 -0.33
CA GLN A 35 19.90 -0.16 0.68
C GLN A 35 19.38 -1.60 0.71
N TYR A 36 18.06 -1.79 0.61
CA TYR A 36 17.41 -3.08 0.85
C TYR A 36 16.61 -3.61 -0.36
N GLY A 37 16.72 -2.99 -1.54
CA GLY A 37 15.91 -3.32 -2.71
C GLY A 37 16.26 -4.63 -3.43
N ASP A 38 17.41 -5.23 -3.14
CA ASP A 38 17.89 -6.46 -3.79
C ASP A 38 17.87 -6.37 -5.33
N ALA A 39 18.53 -5.32 -5.83
CA ALA A 39 18.64 -5.05 -7.26
C ALA A 39 19.66 -6.02 -7.91
N ILE A 40 19.21 -6.78 -8.91
CA ILE A 40 20.06 -7.70 -9.70
C ILE A 40 20.70 -6.98 -10.90
N LEU A 41 20.06 -5.90 -11.39
CA LEU A 41 20.50 -5.00 -12.47
C LEU A 41 20.26 -3.54 -12.04
N ASP A 42 20.41 -2.57 -12.95
CA ASP A 42 20.05 -1.16 -12.69
C ASP A 42 18.61 -1.03 -12.17
N GLY A 43 18.39 -0.15 -11.18
CA GLY A 43 17.10 0.13 -10.55
C GLY A 43 17.06 -0.23 -9.07
N PHE A 44 15.85 -0.36 -8.52
CA PHE A 44 15.60 -0.51 -7.07
C PHE A 44 15.19 -1.94 -6.67
N GLY A 45 15.40 -2.91 -7.57
CA GLY A 45 14.96 -4.29 -7.40
C GLY A 45 13.47 -4.36 -7.06
N MET A 46 13.15 -4.88 -5.88
CA MET A 46 11.78 -5.00 -5.36
C MET A 46 11.07 -3.66 -5.18
N GLY A 47 11.81 -2.57 -5.04
CA GLY A 47 11.26 -1.22 -4.84
C GLY A 47 10.68 -0.58 -6.09
N ASN A 48 10.93 -1.13 -7.29
CA ASN A 48 10.51 -0.51 -8.55
C ASN A 48 9.00 -0.26 -8.61
N SER A 49 8.20 -1.22 -8.14
CA SER A 49 6.74 -1.11 -8.19
C SER A 49 6.20 -0.07 -7.21
N GLU A 50 6.72 -0.02 -5.99
CA GLU A 50 6.31 0.97 -4.99
C GLU A 50 6.73 2.38 -5.39
N LEU A 51 7.96 2.57 -5.86
CA LEU A 51 8.44 3.90 -6.28
C LEU A 51 7.65 4.43 -7.48
N ALA A 52 7.25 3.56 -8.42
CA ALA A 52 6.36 3.97 -9.50
C ALA A 52 4.97 4.38 -9.01
N PHE A 53 4.41 3.64 -8.04
CA PHE A 53 3.13 3.97 -7.42
C PHE A 53 3.21 5.29 -6.65
N LEU A 54 4.25 5.48 -5.83
CA LEU A 54 4.50 6.71 -5.08
C LEU A 54 4.68 7.91 -6.04
N HIS A 55 5.37 7.72 -7.17
CA HIS A 55 5.47 8.76 -8.19
C HIS A 55 4.10 9.11 -8.81
N TRP A 56 3.22 8.14 -8.99
CA TRP A 56 1.83 8.42 -9.37
C TRP A 56 1.09 9.21 -8.29
N GLU A 57 1.25 8.87 -7.01
CA GLU A 57 0.63 9.62 -5.90
C GLU A 57 1.08 11.09 -5.87
N LEU A 58 2.37 11.35 -6.10
CA LEU A 58 2.91 12.71 -6.23
C LEU A 58 2.26 13.47 -7.38
N ARG A 59 2.20 12.87 -8.57
CA ARG A 59 1.61 13.51 -9.76
C ARG A 59 0.12 13.75 -9.60
N ARG A 60 -0.59 12.82 -8.94
CA ARG A 60 -2.01 12.96 -8.62
C ARG A 60 -2.27 14.04 -7.57
N GLY A 61 -1.26 14.39 -6.78
CA GLY A 61 -1.33 15.41 -5.74
C GLY A 61 -1.94 14.92 -4.43
N VAL A 62 -2.15 13.61 -4.25
CA VAL A 62 -2.72 13.07 -3.00
C VAL A 62 -1.76 13.22 -1.82
N LEU A 63 -0.46 13.36 -2.09
CA LEU A 63 0.56 13.60 -1.07
C LEU A 63 0.87 15.08 -0.82
N ASN A 64 0.21 16.03 -1.48
CA ASN A 64 0.43 17.45 -1.24
C ASN A 64 0.25 17.82 0.25
N PRO A 65 0.90 18.88 0.76
CA PRO A 65 0.76 19.31 2.16
C PRO A 65 -0.70 19.55 2.58
N VAL A 66 -0.98 19.30 3.87
CA VAL A 66 -2.28 19.55 4.51
C VAL A 66 -2.04 20.32 5.83
N PRO A 67 -2.56 21.56 5.98
CA PRO A 67 -3.32 22.33 5.00
C PRO A 67 -2.48 22.70 3.77
N GLN A 68 -3.15 23.15 2.70
CA GLN A 68 -2.50 23.57 1.46
C GLN A 68 -1.37 24.58 1.74
N ALA A 69 -0.19 24.30 1.19
CA ALA A 69 0.98 25.16 1.30
C ALA A 69 1.24 25.95 -0.01
N PRO A 70 1.99 27.07 0.04
CA PRO A 70 2.44 27.78 -1.16
C PRO A 70 3.16 26.84 -2.13
N GLY A 71 2.92 27.04 -3.44
CA GLY A 71 3.47 26.18 -4.49
C GLY A 71 2.60 24.98 -4.88
N TYR A 72 1.52 24.70 -4.14
CA TYR A 72 0.56 23.65 -4.46
C TYR A 72 -0.79 24.26 -4.86
N SER A 73 -1.41 23.72 -5.91
CA SER A 73 -2.74 24.17 -6.39
C SER A 73 -3.88 23.71 -5.47
N GLN A 74 -3.66 22.68 -4.66
CA GLN A 74 -4.64 22.11 -3.73
C GLN A 74 -3.94 21.33 -2.59
N ALA A 75 -4.64 21.16 -1.47
CA ALA A 75 -4.24 20.27 -0.40
C ALA A 75 -4.26 18.80 -0.85
N GLY A 76 -3.43 17.97 -0.21
CA GLY A 76 -3.46 16.51 -0.43
C GLY A 76 -4.60 15.83 0.31
N SER A 77 -4.66 14.51 0.19
CA SER A 77 -5.59 13.66 0.92
C SER A 77 -5.03 13.34 2.32
N PRO A 78 -5.77 13.65 3.40
CA PRO A 78 -5.40 13.17 4.73
C PRO A 78 -5.26 11.65 4.80
N TRP A 79 -6.10 10.91 4.05
CA TRP A 79 -6.09 9.46 4.04
C TRP A 79 -4.85 8.88 3.34
N TRP A 80 -4.56 9.29 2.10
CA TRP A 80 -3.39 8.78 1.37
C TRP A 80 -2.08 9.10 2.10
N ARG A 81 -1.99 10.30 2.69
CA ARG A 81 -0.84 10.71 3.51
C ARG A 81 -0.69 9.87 4.78
N GLY A 82 -1.80 9.55 5.44
CA GLY A 82 -1.81 8.71 6.63
C GLY A 82 -1.41 7.26 6.33
N VAL A 83 -1.96 6.66 5.28
CA VAL A 83 -1.56 5.29 4.86
C VAL A 83 -0.07 5.23 4.55
N ASN A 84 0.45 6.21 3.81
CA ASN A 84 1.89 6.32 3.53
C ASN A 84 2.72 6.52 4.80
N GLU A 85 2.28 7.35 5.76
CA GLU A 85 2.96 7.53 7.04
C GLU A 85 3.11 6.23 7.83
N ILE A 86 2.06 5.42 7.92
CA ILE A 86 2.11 4.10 8.58
C ILE A 86 3.06 3.15 7.84
N PHE A 87 3.03 3.17 6.51
CA PHE A 87 3.91 2.38 5.67
C PHE A 87 5.39 2.77 5.84
N ASP A 88 5.69 4.07 5.78
CA ASP A 88 7.01 4.66 5.98
C ASP A 88 7.54 4.27 7.36
N PHE A 89 6.69 4.32 8.39
CA PHE A 89 7.05 3.94 9.76
C PHE A 89 7.45 2.47 9.88
N TYR A 90 6.61 1.53 9.42
CA TYR A 90 6.91 0.10 9.57
C TYR A 90 8.15 -0.34 8.81
N SER A 91 8.33 0.15 7.59
CA SER A 91 9.51 -0.15 6.78
C SER A 91 10.78 0.44 7.39
N THR A 92 10.74 1.71 7.81
CA THR A 92 11.87 2.39 8.47
C THR A 92 12.25 1.70 9.78
N LEU A 93 11.27 1.36 10.63
CA LEU A 93 11.51 0.65 11.88
C LEU A 93 12.08 -0.76 11.61
N GLY A 94 11.59 -1.47 10.59
CA GLY A 94 12.13 -2.77 10.18
C GLY A 94 13.62 -2.69 9.78
N GLY A 95 14.00 -1.67 9.00
CA GLY A 95 15.39 -1.40 8.65
C GLY A 95 16.27 -1.11 9.87
N LEU A 96 15.85 -0.16 10.71
CA LEU A 96 16.55 0.21 11.94
C LEU A 96 16.73 -0.98 12.89
N ALA A 97 15.68 -1.78 13.09
CA ALA A 97 15.72 -2.98 13.92
C ALA A 97 16.66 -4.05 13.35
N TYR A 98 16.67 -4.23 12.02
CA TYR A 98 17.58 -5.17 11.36
C TYR A 98 19.06 -4.79 11.57
N GLU A 99 19.39 -3.50 11.45
CA GLU A 99 20.73 -2.96 11.66
C GLU A 99 21.17 -3.03 13.12
N ALA A 100 20.26 -2.76 14.06
CA ALA A 100 20.51 -2.83 15.50
C ALA A 100 20.61 -4.27 16.05
N LEU A 101 20.46 -5.29 15.20
CA LEU A 101 20.39 -6.71 15.57
C LEU A 101 19.18 -7.08 16.46
N GLU A 102 18.19 -6.21 16.56
CA GLU A 102 16.92 -6.42 17.27
C GLU A 102 15.89 -7.06 16.32
N ARG A 103 16.07 -8.33 15.94
CA ARG A 103 15.42 -8.92 14.74
C ARG A 103 14.18 -9.78 14.98
N GLU A 104 13.73 -9.93 16.22
CA GLU A 104 12.64 -10.84 16.58
C GLU A 104 11.63 -10.17 17.51
N GLY A 105 10.44 -10.75 17.64
CA GLY A 105 9.43 -10.35 18.61
C GLY A 105 8.80 -8.99 18.35
N TRP A 106 8.82 -8.53 17.09
CA TRP A 106 8.08 -7.35 16.65
C TRP A 106 6.68 -7.72 16.17
N VAL A 107 5.78 -6.74 16.12
CA VAL A 107 4.48 -6.91 15.45
C VAL A 107 4.67 -7.28 13.97
N ALA A 108 3.65 -7.94 13.40
CA ALA A 108 3.69 -8.50 12.05
C ALA A 108 4.26 -7.57 10.95
N PRO A 109 3.83 -6.31 10.78
CA PRO A 109 4.34 -5.48 9.68
C PRO A 109 5.85 -5.20 9.79
N VAL A 110 6.35 -4.91 11.00
CA VAL A 110 7.79 -4.69 11.24
C VAL A 110 8.58 -5.99 11.09
N GLN A 111 8.07 -7.10 11.64
CA GLN A 111 8.71 -8.40 11.51
C GLN A 111 8.80 -8.86 10.06
N ASN A 112 7.78 -8.57 9.24
CA ASN A 112 7.79 -8.89 7.82
C ASN A 112 8.87 -8.09 7.07
N TRP A 113 9.09 -6.81 7.39
CA TRP A 113 10.20 -6.03 6.82
C TRP A 113 11.57 -6.59 7.22
N ILE A 114 11.76 -6.96 8.48
CA ILE A 114 12.99 -7.61 8.95
C ILE A 114 13.23 -8.92 8.18
N ASN A 115 12.18 -9.73 7.98
CA ASN A 115 12.25 -10.98 7.22
C ASN A 115 12.59 -10.73 5.74
N TYR A 116 12.00 -9.70 5.14
CA TYR A 116 12.32 -9.28 3.77
C TYR A 116 13.79 -8.89 3.62
N ILE A 117 14.32 -8.05 4.53
CA ILE A 117 15.73 -7.63 4.48
C ILE A 117 16.67 -8.84 4.66
N LYS A 118 16.29 -9.81 5.51
CA LYS A 118 17.06 -11.04 5.75
C LYS A 118 17.10 -11.97 4.54
N ASP A 119 15.97 -12.13 3.84
CA ASP A 119 15.81 -13.04 2.71
C ASP A 119 14.93 -12.38 1.62
N PRO A 120 15.51 -11.51 0.78
CA PRO A 120 14.76 -10.75 -0.21
C PRO A 120 14.17 -11.65 -1.30
N SER A 121 12.84 -11.65 -1.40
CA SER A 121 12.09 -12.35 -2.44
C SER A 121 10.79 -11.62 -2.74
N PRO A 122 10.16 -11.85 -3.90
CA PRO A 122 8.85 -11.27 -4.18
C PRO A 122 7.83 -11.61 -3.07
N LYS A 123 7.88 -12.82 -2.54
CA LYS A 123 6.98 -13.28 -1.45
C LYS A 123 7.22 -12.50 -0.16
N SER A 124 8.47 -12.40 0.30
CA SER A 124 8.79 -11.67 1.53
C SER A 124 8.52 -10.17 1.37
N TRP A 125 8.74 -9.60 0.18
CA TRP A 125 8.40 -8.21 -0.13
C TRP A 125 6.90 -7.94 -0.07
N TYR A 126 6.07 -8.71 -0.79
CA TYR A 126 4.62 -8.48 -0.78
C TYR A 126 4.02 -8.65 0.61
N LYS A 127 4.49 -9.62 1.41
CA LYS A 127 4.06 -9.76 2.80
C LYS A 127 4.38 -8.53 3.64
N ALA A 128 5.58 -7.96 3.49
CA ALA A 128 5.96 -6.76 4.23
C ALA A 128 5.18 -5.52 3.76
N HIS A 129 5.12 -5.34 2.44
CA HIS A 129 4.44 -4.23 1.79
C HIS A 129 2.93 -4.24 2.08
N ASN A 130 2.22 -5.31 1.74
CA ASN A 130 0.76 -5.36 1.85
C ASN A 130 0.30 -5.42 3.31
N CYS A 131 1.03 -6.08 4.21
CA CYS A 131 0.75 -6.01 5.64
C CYS A 131 0.81 -4.54 6.13
N SER A 132 1.79 -3.77 5.66
CA SER A 132 1.91 -2.34 6.00
C SER A 132 0.75 -1.51 5.44
N ILE A 133 0.38 -1.73 4.17
CA ILE A 133 -0.75 -1.05 3.52
C ILE A 133 -2.07 -1.34 4.24
N VAL A 134 -2.38 -2.62 4.50
CA VAL A 134 -3.63 -3.02 5.18
C VAL A 134 -3.70 -2.42 6.59
N ASN A 135 -2.59 -2.40 7.33
CA ASN A 135 -2.55 -1.72 8.62
C ASN A 135 -2.76 -0.20 8.49
N GLY A 136 -2.19 0.44 7.47
CA GLY A 136 -2.46 1.85 7.15
C GLY A 136 -3.96 2.11 6.92
N TYR A 137 -4.63 1.25 6.15
CA TYR A 137 -6.08 1.33 5.93
C TYR A 137 -6.86 1.22 7.25
N LEU A 138 -6.46 0.31 8.14
CA LEU A 138 -7.13 0.15 9.44
C LEU A 138 -6.92 1.36 10.36
N HIS A 139 -5.73 1.97 10.37
CA HIS A 139 -5.44 3.15 11.19
C HIS A 139 -6.14 4.42 10.71
N HIS A 140 -6.36 4.55 9.40
CA HIS A 140 -6.92 5.77 8.78
C HIS A 140 -8.38 5.63 8.32
N LEU A 141 -9.16 4.76 8.97
CA LEU A 141 -10.61 4.65 8.73
C LEU A 141 -11.37 5.98 8.84
N PRO A 142 -11.12 6.85 9.86
CA PRO A 142 -11.83 8.12 9.96
C PRO A 142 -11.57 9.07 8.78
N GLU A 143 -10.33 9.13 8.29
CA GLU A 143 -9.93 9.95 7.15
C GLU A 143 -10.53 9.40 5.85
N ALA A 144 -10.57 8.09 5.68
CA ALA A 144 -11.21 7.46 4.53
C ALA A 144 -12.69 7.83 4.42
N LYS A 145 -13.40 7.89 5.56
CA LYS A 145 -14.83 8.27 5.58
C LYS A 145 -15.08 9.72 5.17
N GLN A 146 -14.06 10.57 5.22
CA GLN A 146 -14.13 11.97 4.80
C GLN A 146 -13.87 12.14 3.30
N GLU A 147 -13.29 11.13 2.64
CA GLU A 147 -13.14 11.13 1.19
C GLU A 147 -14.50 11.09 0.49
N SER A 148 -14.56 11.60 -0.75
CA SER A 148 -15.79 11.53 -1.56
C SER A 148 -16.17 10.07 -1.86
N ALA A 149 -17.43 9.81 -2.20
CA ALA A 149 -17.88 8.46 -2.54
C ALA A 149 -17.09 7.83 -3.71
N ASP A 150 -16.71 8.64 -4.70
CA ASP A 150 -15.89 8.18 -5.84
C ASP A 150 -14.47 7.83 -5.39
N GLU A 151 -13.88 8.61 -4.48
CA GLU A 151 -12.56 8.31 -3.89
C GLU A 151 -12.60 7.06 -3.03
N GLN A 152 -13.64 6.89 -2.19
CA GLN A 152 -13.82 5.67 -1.39
C GLN A 152 -13.96 4.43 -2.28
N TYR A 153 -14.69 4.53 -3.40
CA TYR A 153 -14.74 3.45 -4.39
C TYR A 153 -13.33 3.14 -4.95
N PHE A 154 -12.61 4.17 -5.37
CA PHE A 154 -11.28 3.99 -5.95
C PHE A 154 -10.25 3.43 -4.95
N ILE A 155 -10.34 3.81 -3.67
CA ILE A 155 -9.52 3.24 -2.60
C ILE A 155 -9.70 1.71 -2.51
N ASN A 156 -10.93 1.21 -2.60
CA ASN A 156 -11.18 -0.24 -2.65
C ASN A 156 -10.59 -0.88 -3.90
N VAL A 157 -10.69 -0.20 -5.04
CA VAL A 157 -10.09 -0.65 -6.31
C VAL A 157 -8.57 -0.81 -6.19
N VAL A 158 -7.90 0.19 -5.64
CA VAL A 158 -6.45 0.11 -5.40
C VAL A 158 -6.12 -1.05 -4.46
N LEU A 159 -6.88 -1.21 -3.38
CA LEU A 159 -6.64 -2.28 -2.41
C LEU A 159 -6.76 -3.67 -3.04
N PHE A 160 -7.89 -4.01 -3.64
CA PHE A 160 -8.05 -5.37 -4.16
C PHE A 160 -7.05 -5.68 -5.29
N ARG A 161 -6.62 -4.67 -6.06
CA ARG A 161 -5.61 -4.85 -7.11
C ARG A 161 -4.23 -5.15 -6.54
N VAL A 162 -3.81 -4.48 -5.47
CA VAL A 162 -2.51 -4.76 -4.84
C VAL A 162 -2.52 -6.09 -4.06
N LEU A 163 -3.65 -6.45 -3.45
CA LEU A 163 -3.83 -7.78 -2.85
C LEU A 163 -3.79 -8.88 -3.92
N TYR A 164 -4.44 -8.66 -5.06
CA TYR A 164 -4.38 -9.57 -6.18
C TYR A 164 -2.94 -9.79 -6.69
N ALA A 165 -2.17 -8.71 -6.82
CA ALA A 165 -0.76 -8.80 -7.22
C ALA A 165 0.07 -9.66 -6.25
N GLN A 166 -0.16 -9.56 -4.94
CA GLN A 166 0.45 -10.46 -3.95
C GLN A 166 0.02 -11.90 -4.16
N ALA A 167 -1.27 -12.15 -4.38
CA ALA A 167 -1.78 -13.51 -4.54
C ALA A 167 -1.18 -14.22 -5.76
N LEU A 168 -0.91 -13.50 -6.86
CA LEU A 168 -0.18 -14.04 -8.02
C LEU A 168 1.24 -14.52 -7.68
N VAL A 169 1.87 -13.97 -6.65
CA VAL A 169 3.21 -14.36 -6.19
C VAL A 169 3.15 -15.43 -5.09
N MET A 170 2.15 -15.34 -4.22
CA MET A 170 2.02 -16.21 -3.04
C MET A 170 1.39 -17.55 -3.39
N ASP A 171 0.32 -17.53 -4.19
CA ASP A 171 -0.46 -18.71 -4.56
C ASP A 171 -1.26 -18.48 -5.85
N ALA A 172 -0.68 -18.89 -6.99
CA ALA A 172 -1.34 -18.79 -8.29
C ALA A 172 -2.61 -19.68 -8.40
N THR A 173 -2.82 -20.63 -7.49
CA THR A 173 -3.94 -21.58 -7.58
C THR A 173 -5.31 -20.94 -7.29
N ILE A 174 -5.33 -19.81 -6.56
CA ILE A 174 -6.56 -19.02 -6.31
C ILE A 174 -7.20 -18.55 -7.63
N PHE A 175 -6.45 -18.48 -8.73
CA PHE A 175 -6.92 -17.97 -10.03
C PHE A 175 -6.82 -18.98 -11.18
N GLY A 176 -6.58 -20.26 -10.88
CA GLY A 176 -6.40 -21.32 -11.88
C GLY A 176 -5.20 -21.11 -12.81
N GLU A 177 -5.16 -21.80 -13.95
CA GLU A 177 -4.06 -21.74 -14.95
C GLU A 177 -3.90 -20.36 -15.63
N LEU A 178 -4.90 -19.47 -15.50
CA LEU A 178 -4.90 -18.13 -16.09
C LEU A 178 -4.08 -17.10 -15.30
N GLY A 179 -3.52 -17.48 -14.13
CA GLY A 179 -2.82 -16.60 -13.21
C GLY A 179 -1.36 -16.26 -13.54
N GLN A 180 -0.77 -16.75 -14.64
CA GLN A 180 0.62 -16.41 -14.98
C GLN A 180 0.77 -15.05 -15.69
N PHE A 181 0.31 -13.98 -15.05
CA PHE A 181 0.72 -12.61 -15.41
C PHE A 181 1.77 -12.11 -14.42
N ASN A 182 2.80 -11.44 -14.92
CA ASN A 182 4.09 -11.29 -14.25
C ASN A 182 4.04 -10.30 -13.07
N ALA A 183 3.62 -10.78 -11.90
CA ALA A 183 3.50 -10.01 -10.65
C ALA A 183 4.83 -9.79 -9.90
N ASN A 184 5.96 -10.17 -10.51
CA ASN A 184 7.28 -9.95 -9.93
C ASN A 184 7.55 -8.44 -9.78
N PRO A 185 7.72 -7.92 -8.55
CA PRO A 185 7.83 -6.48 -8.29
C PRO A 185 9.12 -5.88 -8.85
N ARG A 186 10.12 -6.72 -9.18
CA ARG A 186 11.33 -6.30 -9.90
C ARG A 186 11.02 -5.84 -11.33
N LEU A 187 9.90 -6.27 -11.90
CA LEU A 187 9.50 -5.95 -13.27
C LEU A 187 8.64 -4.70 -13.33
N ASN A 188 8.74 -3.97 -14.44
CA ASN A 188 8.07 -2.69 -14.64
C ASN A 188 6.55 -2.78 -14.91
N GLY A 189 5.89 -3.89 -14.55
CA GLY A 189 4.46 -4.08 -14.82
C GLY A 189 3.59 -3.04 -14.11
N VAL A 190 3.89 -2.77 -12.84
CA VAL A 190 3.22 -1.73 -12.04
C VAL A 190 3.53 -0.33 -12.58
N GLY A 191 4.75 -0.08 -13.03
CA GLY A 191 5.12 1.19 -13.67
C GLY A 191 4.33 1.47 -14.94
N ILE A 192 4.01 0.45 -15.75
CA ILE A 192 3.14 0.61 -16.92
C ILE A 192 1.70 0.90 -16.49
N LEU A 193 1.12 0.14 -15.56
CA LEU A 193 -0.27 0.33 -15.12
C LEU A 193 -0.49 1.74 -14.54
N THR A 194 0.45 2.25 -13.75
CA THR A 194 0.40 3.60 -13.14
C THR A 194 0.50 4.74 -14.15
N THR A 195 0.83 4.47 -15.41
CA THR A 195 0.70 5.45 -16.51
C THR A 195 -0.67 5.45 -17.18
N LEU A 196 -1.52 4.45 -16.93
CA LEU A 196 -2.82 4.30 -17.59
C LEU A 196 -3.93 4.92 -16.73
N PRO A 197 -4.60 6.00 -17.19
CA PRO A 197 -5.65 6.66 -16.40
C PRO A 197 -6.87 5.78 -16.07
N ALA A 198 -7.09 4.70 -16.83
CA ALA A 198 -8.13 3.71 -16.53
C ALA A 198 -7.82 2.87 -15.30
N PHE A 199 -6.54 2.66 -14.99
CA PHE A 199 -6.12 1.95 -13.79
C PHE A 199 -5.86 2.92 -12.65
N TYR A 200 -5.12 4.00 -12.93
CA TYR A 200 -4.66 4.97 -11.95
C TYR A 200 -4.88 6.41 -12.48
N PRO A 201 -5.99 7.07 -12.12
CA PRO A 201 -6.35 8.40 -12.60
C PRO A 201 -5.42 9.48 -12.06
N THR A 202 -5.34 10.61 -12.75
CA THR A 202 -4.36 11.68 -12.47
C THR A 202 -4.92 12.84 -11.65
N ASN A 203 -6.23 12.92 -11.46
CA ASN A 203 -6.85 13.99 -10.69
C ASN A 203 -7.13 13.54 -9.26
N TYR A 204 -6.98 14.49 -8.34
CA TYR A 204 -7.52 14.42 -6.99
C TYR A 204 -8.26 15.72 -6.69
N PRO A 205 -9.50 15.68 -6.16
CA PRO A 205 -10.37 14.51 -6.13
C PRO A 205 -10.71 13.99 -7.54
N LEU A 206 -11.22 12.77 -7.62
CA LEU A 206 -11.69 12.18 -8.88
C LEU A 206 -12.75 13.05 -9.56
N THR A 207 -12.62 13.21 -10.87
CA THR A 207 -13.66 13.82 -11.70
C THR A 207 -14.67 12.77 -12.17
N PRO A 208 -15.87 13.18 -12.65
CA PRO A 208 -16.83 12.27 -13.28
C PRO A 208 -16.27 11.51 -14.50
N LYS A 209 -15.22 12.02 -15.14
CA LYS A 209 -14.53 11.33 -16.22
C LYS A 209 -13.60 10.24 -15.68
N ASP A 210 -12.90 10.52 -14.57
CA ASP A 210 -11.98 9.57 -13.96
C ASP A 210 -12.73 8.35 -13.44
N ILE A 211 -13.87 8.54 -12.76
CA ILE A 211 -14.66 7.41 -12.26
C ILE A 211 -15.18 6.51 -13.38
N LYS A 212 -15.57 7.08 -14.53
CA LYS A 212 -15.94 6.28 -15.72
C LYS A 212 -14.74 5.50 -16.27
N ASN A 213 -13.54 6.06 -16.23
CA ASN A 213 -12.33 5.34 -16.64
C ASN A 213 -12.03 4.18 -15.69
N VAL A 214 -12.09 4.42 -14.37
CA VAL A 214 -11.84 3.40 -13.34
C VAL A 214 -12.85 2.27 -13.40
N LYS A 215 -14.10 2.53 -13.78
CA LYS A 215 -15.14 1.51 -13.99
C LYS A 215 -15.06 0.81 -15.36
N GLY A 216 -14.09 1.18 -16.20
CA GLY A 216 -14.00 0.68 -17.58
C GLY A 216 -15.18 1.09 -18.48
N GLU A 217 -15.89 2.16 -18.13
CA GLU A 217 -17.08 2.69 -18.82
C GLU A 217 -16.72 3.79 -19.85
N ASN A 218 -15.44 3.95 -20.17
CA ASN A 218 -14.95 5.02 -21.05
C ASN A 218 -15.03 4.69 -22.55
N GLY A 219 -15.44 3.48 -22.92
CA GLY A 219 -15.56 3.02 -24.30
C GLY A 219 -14.23 2.86 -25.03
N ARG A 220 -13.09 2.81 -24.32
CA ARG A 220 -11.74 2.64 -24.89
C ARG A 220 -11.18 1.24 -24.60
N PRO A 221 -10.17 0.77 -25.36
CA PRO A 221 -9.54 -0.54 -25.13
C PRO A 221 -9.02 -0.71 -23.70
N GLU A 222 -8.46 0.35 -23.08
CA GLU A 222 -7.96 0.25 -21.71
C GLU A 222 -9.09 -0.03 -20.70
N GLY A 223 -10.30 0.48 -20.97
CA GLY A 223 -11.48 0.20 -20.16
C GLY A 223 -11.95 -1.26 -20.24
N TRP A 224 -11.72 -1.93 -21.37
CA TRP A 224 -11.95 -3.38 -21.47
C TRP A 224 -10.94 -4.16 -20.63
N GLY A 225 -9.67 -3.75 -20.62
CA GLY A 225 -8.65 -4.34 -19.76
C GLY A 225 -8.99 -4.25 -18.27
N VAL A 226 -9.53 -3.10 -17.84
CA VAL A 226 -10.05 -2.92 -16.47
C VAL A 226 -11.16 -3.92 -16.17
N LYS A 227 -12.18 -4.03 -17.03
CA LYS A 227 -13.30 -4.96 -16.81
C LYS A 227 -12.87 -6.42 -16.77
N VAL A 228 -11.95 -6.81 -17.64
CA VAL A 228 -11.41 -8.18 -17.63
C VAL A 228 -10.68 -8.45 -16.31
N MET A 229 -9.80 -7.55 -15.89
CA MET A 229 -9.03 -7.74 -14.66
C MET A 229 -9.95 -7.70 -13.43
N ASP A 230 -10.72 -6.63 -13.25
CA ASP A 230 -11.50 -6.41 -12.04
C ASP A 230 -12.74 -7.31 -12.01
N ASP A 231 -13.59 -7.26 -13.04
CA ASP A 231 -14.91 -7.89 -13.00
C ASP A 231 -14.87 -9.40 -13.30
N LEU A 232 -13.94 -9.85 -14.16
CA LEU A 232 -13.88 -11.26 -14.59
C LEU A 232 -12.84 -12.09 -13.85
N ILE A 233 -11.81 -11.47 -13.25
CA ILE A 233 -10.72 -12.21 -12.59
C ILE A 233 -10.70 -11.94 -11.08
N VAL A 234 -10.60 -10.68 -10.65
CA VAL A 234 -10.38 -10.37 -9.23
C VAL A 234 -11.66 -10.47 -8.40
N LEU A 235 -12.73 -9.75 -8.78
CA LEU A 235 -13.97 -9.70 -8.00
C LEU A 235 -14.64 -11.07 -7.81
N PRO A 236 -14.65 -12.00 -8.80
CA PRO A 236 -15.16 -13.36 -8.58
C PRO A 236 -14.41 -14.14 -7.49
N ASN A 237 -13.14 -13.80 -7.24
CA ASN A 237 -12.26 -14.46 -6.28
C ASN A 237 -11.99 -13.59 -5.03
N ILE A 238 -12.81 -12.56 -4.79
CA ILE A 238 -12.54 -11.56 -3.74
C ILE A 238 -12.54 -12.16 -2.33
N ILE A 239 -13.39 -13.14 -2.05
CA ILE A 239 -13.42 -13.82 -0.74
C ILE A 239 -12.15 -14.62 -0.48
N PRO A 240 -11.80 -15.63 -1.30
CA PRO A 240 -10.59 -16.41 -1.06
C PRO A 240 -9.34 -15.52 -1.06
N LEU A 241 -9.30 -14.47 -1.90
CA LEU A 241 -8.22 -13.48 -1.87
C LEU A 241 -8.07 -12.82 -0.49
N TYR A 242 -9.14 -12.27 0.07
CA TYR A 242 -9.08 -11.58 1.36
C TYR A 242 -8.82 -12.54 2.54
N GLN A 243 -9.28 -13.79 2.44
CA GLN A 243 -8.98 -14.85 3.42
C GLN A 243 -7.49 -15.22 3.39
N SER A 244 -6.92 -15.45 2.21
CA SER A 244 -5.49 -15.76 2.08
C SER A 244 -4.60 -14.61 2.54
N VAL A 245 -4.96 -13.36 2.22
CA VAL A 245 -4.22 -12.17 2.71
C VAL A 245 -4.28 -12.07 4.24
N ALA A 246 -5.44 -12.33 4.85
CA ALA A 246 -5.58 -12.33 6.30
C ALA A 246 -4.58 -13.28 6.98
N GLU A 247 -4.34 -14.45 6.38
CA GLU A 247 -3.39 -15.45 6.87
C GLU A 247 -1.93 -15.07 6.57
N TRP A 248 -1.62 -14.69 5.31
CA TRP A 248 -0.26 -14.35 4.89
C TRP A 248 0.30 -13.15 5.65
N ASP A 249 -0.52 -12.10 5.79
CA ASP A 249 -0.11 -10.83 6.37
C ASP A 249 -0.36 -10.77 7.88
N GLN A 250 -1.03 -11.78 8.44
CA GLN A 250 -1.44 -11.84 9.86
C GLN A 250 -2.34 -10.68 10.26
N VAL A 251 -3.25 -10.27 9.36
CA VAL A 251 -4.20 -9.17 9.59
C VAL A 251 -5.64 -9.67 9.38
N PRO A 252 -6.22 -10.42 10.34
CA PRO A 252 -7.55 -11.02 10.18
C PRO A 252 -8.67 -10.00 9.92
N GLN A 253 -8.48 -8.75 10.36
CA GLN A 253 -9.42 -7.65 10.18
C GLN A 253 -9.66 -7.30 8.69
N VAL A 254 -8.73 -7.62 7.78
CA VAL A 254 -8.88 -7.32 6.35
C VAL A 254 -10.13 -7.97 5.76
N THR A 255 -10.53 -9.14 6.24
CA THR A 255 -11.75 -9.84 5.80
C THR A 255 -13.03 -9.02 6.03
N ARG A 256 -13.01 -8.09 7.00
CA ARG A 256 -14.15 -7.20 7.28
C ARG A 256 -14.31 -6.09 6.25
N PHE A 257 -13.37 -5.93 5.33
CA PHE A 257 -13.47 -4.98 4.23
C PHE A 257 -14.37 -5.49 3.11
N LEU A 258 -15.02 -6.64 3.31
CA LEU A 258 -16.05 -7.16 2.43
C LEU A 258 -17.41 -7.14 3.16
N ASP A 259 -18.44 -6.65 2.48
CA ASP A 259 -19.83 -6.85 2.83
C ASP A 259 -20.56 -7.47 1.63
N ASN A 260 -21.31 -8.55 1.85
CA ASN A 260 -22.05 -9.26 0.80
C ASN A 260 -21.19 -9.54 -0.46
N HIS A 261 -19.97 -10.04 -0.27
CA HIS A 261 -19.00 -10.36 -1.34
C HIS A 261 -18.51 -9.13 -2.14
N LYS A 262 -18.63 -7.92 -1.58
CA LYS A 262 -18.20 -6.67 -2.23
C LYS A 262 -17.29 -5.86 -1.32
N PRO A 263 -16.26 -5.19 -1.87
CA PRO A 263 -15.46 -4.24 -1.11
C PRO A 263 -16.36 -3.16 -0.47
N CYS A 264 -16.16 -2.91 0.83
CA CYS A 264 -16.99 -2.01 1.62
C CYS A 264 -16.19 -1.05 2.51
N TYR A 265 -14.86 -1.01 2.39
CA TYR A 265 -14.06 0.00 3.08
C TYR A 265 -14.50 1.42 2.64
N PRO A 266 -14.61 2.41 3.53
CA PRO A 266 -14.28 2.40 4.97
C PRO A 266 -15.48 2.12 5.89
N HIS A 267 -16.59 1.61 5.36
CA HIS A 267 -17.84 1.37 6.09
C HIS A 267 -17.85 0.05 6.88
N ILE A 268 -16.72 -0.27 7.49
CA ILE A 268 -16.54 -1.49 8.28
C ILE A 268 -16.80 -1.24 9.77
N GLN A 269 -17.12 -2.30 10.50
CA GLN A 269 -17.19 -2.28 11.96
C GLN A 269 -15.99 -3.01 12.56
N LEU A 270 -15.13 -2.26 13.25
CA LEU A 270 -14.08 -2.84 14.08
C LEU A 270 -14.62 -3.04 15.49
N SER A 271 -14.34 -4.21 16.07
CA SER A 271 -14.73 -4.54 17.45
C SER A 271 -13.81 -3.87 18.47
N GLN A 272 -12.62 -3.43 18.05
CA GLN A 272 -11.61 -2.76 18.86
C GLN A 272 -10.82 -1.79 17.98
N THR A 273 -10.43 -0.64 18.52
CA THR A 273 -9.49 0.29 17.89
C THR A 273 -8.09 -0.30 17.90
N LEU A 274 -7.37 -0.21 16.78
CA LEU A 274 -5.96 -0.63 16.75
C LEU A 274 -5.11 0.30 17.63
N PRO A 275 -4.09 -0.23 18.33
CA PRO A 275 -3.14 0.59 19.08
C PRO A 275 -2.43 1.57 18.13
N ASN A 276 -2.42 2.85 18.45
CA ASN A 276 -1.67 3.84 17.67
C ASN A 276 -0.16 3.50 17.72
N PRO A 277 0.53 3.29 16.58
CA PRO A 277 1.95 2.96 16.58
C PRO A 277 2.87 4.05 17.14
N ARG A 278 2.37 5.29 17.28
CA ARG A 278 3.04 6.36 18.03
C ARG A 278 3.08 6.14 19.54
N ASN A 279 2.17 5.32 20.07
CA ASN A 279 2.03 5.05 21.50
C ASN A 279 2.64 3.71 21.92
N TRP A 280 3.46 3.09 21.07
CA TRP A 280 4.00 1.75 21.30
C TRP A 280 5.01 1.62 22.44
N GLY A 281 5.36 2.73 23.12
CA GLY A 281 6.28 2.83 24.27
C GLY A 281 6.64 1.51 24.97
N GLU A 282 5.78 1.02 25.86
CA GLU A 282 6.10 -0.12 26.75
C GLU A 282 5.51 -1.48 26.31
N ASN A 283 4.78 -1.54 25.18
CA ASN A 283 4.01 -2.74 24.76
C ASN A 283 4.58 -3.44 23.51
N LEU A 284 5.88 -3.29 23.24
CA LEU A 284 6.59 -3.87 22.08
C LEU A 284 7.50 -5.05 22.41
#